data_AF-A0A5F9DV62-F1
#
_entry.id   AF-A0A5F9DV62-F1
#
_cell.length_a   1.000
_cell.length_b   1.000
_cell.length_c   1.000
_cell.angle_alpha   90.00
_cell.angle_beta   90.00
_cell.angle_gamma   90.00
#
_symmetry.space_group_name_H-M   'P 1'
#
loop_
_entity.id
_entity.type
_entity.pdbx_description
1 polymer ?
#
loop_
_entity_poly.entity_id
_entity_poly.type
_entity_poly.pdbx_seq_one_letter_code
_entity_poly.pdbx_strand_id
1 'polypeptide(L)'
;MDEERALYIVRAGEAGAIERVLRDYSDKHRATFKFETTDEEKRKKLCEGIFKVLVKDVPTTCQVSCLEVLRILSRDKKILVPVTTKENMQILLRLAKLNESDDSLEKVSEFPVIVESLKCLCNIVFNSQMAQQLSLELNLAAKLCNLLKKCKDRKFINDIKCFDLRLLFLLSLLHTDIRSQLRYELQGLPLLTQILESAFSIKWTDEYESAIDHNGPPLSPQETDCAIEALKALFNVTVDSWKVHKESDSHQFRVMAAVLRHCLLIVGPTEDKTEELHSNAVNLLSNVPVSCLDVLICPLTHEETAQEATTLDELPSEKTAAKETVLKNNTMVYNGMNMEAIHVLLNFMEKRIDKGSSYREGLTPVLSLLTECSRAHRNIRKFLKDQVLPPLRDVTNRPEVGSTVRNKLVRLMTHVDLGVKQIAAEFLFVLCKERVDSLLKYTGYGNAAGLLAARGLLAGGRGDNWYSEDEDTDTEEYKNAKPKRADVKDLHQDGG
;
A
#
# COMPACT_ATOMS: atom_id res chain seq x y z
N MET A 1 -1.69 -33.23 -26.39
CA MET A 1 -3.10 -33.34 -26.78
C MET A 1 -3.42 -32.30 -27.84
N ASP A 2 -4.25 -32.70 -28.81
CA ASP A 2 -4.79 -31.87 -29.90
C ASP A 2 -6.09 -31.21 -29.43
N GLU A 3 -6.21 -29.89 -29.63
CA GLU A 3 -7.41 -29.08 -29.39
C GLU A 3 -8.68 -29.72 -29.99
N GLU A 4 -8.53 -30.45 -31.09
CA GLU A 4 -9.60 -31.16 -31.78
C GLU A 4 -10.15 -32.34 -30.96
N ARG A 5 -9.27 -33.10 -30.29
CA ARG A 5 -9.66 -34.20 -29.41
C ARG A 5 -10.41 -33.69 -28.17
N ALA A 6 -9.94 -32.58 -27.59
CA ALA A 6 -10.62 -31.94 -26.47
C ALA A 6 -12.01 -31.44 -26.87
N LEU A 7 -12.10 -30.76 -28.02
CA LEU A 7 -13.36 -30.24 -28.54
C LEU A 7 -14.39 -31.36 -28.82
N TYR A 8 -13.96 -32.47 -29.41
CA TYR A 8 -14.84 -33.61 -29.69
C TYR A 8 -15.45 -34.19 -28.42
N ILE A 9 -14.62 -34.45 -27.41
CA ILE A 9 -15.06 -35.03 -26.13
C ILE A 9 -15.93 -34.05 -25.34
N VAL A 10 -15.63 -32.76 -25.34
CA VAL A 10 -16.46 -31.73 -24.67
C VAL A 10 -17.88 -31.65 -25.27
N ARG A 11 -18.02 -31.90 -26.58
CA ARG A 11 -19.32 -31.82 -27.27
C ARG A 11 -20.20 -33.04 -27.06
N ALA A 12 -19.62 -34.23 -26.96
CA ALA A 12 -20.35 -35.50 -27.03
C ALA A 12 -20.09 -36.46 -25.86
N GLY A 13 -19.10 -36.19 -25.01
CA GLY A 13 -18.70 -37.06 -23.91
C GLY A 13 -19.58 -36.93 -22.67
N GLU A 14 -19.54 -37.94 -21.81
CA GLU A 14 -20.08 -37.89 -20.45
C GLU A 14 -19.16 -37.09 -19.51
N ALA A 15 -19.70 -36.63 -18.38
CA ALA A 15 -18.98 -35.76 -17.44
C ALA A 15 -17.60 -36.30 -17.03
N GLY A 16 -17.47 -37.61 -16.76
CA GLY A 16 -16.17 -38.21 -16.40
C GLY A 16 -15.15 -38.24 -17.55
N ALA A 17 -15.60 -38.37 -18.81
CA ALA A 17 -14.71 -38.29 -19.97
C ALA A 17 -14.29 -36.85 -20.25
N ILE A 18 -15.22 -35.90 -20.09
CA ILE A 18 -14.96 -34.45 -20.18
C ILE A 18 -13.94 -34.03 -19.12
N GLU A 19 -14.12 -34.44 -17.86
CA GLU A 19 -13.20 -34.12 -16.77
C GLU A 19 -11.78 -34.59 -17.08
N ARG A 20 -11.61 -35.84 -17.51
CA ARG A 20 -10.29 -36.40 -17.86
C ARG A 20 -9.61 -35.64 -18.99
N VAL A 21 -10.32 -35.39 -20.10
CA VAL A 21 -9.72 -34.69 -21.24
C VAL A 21 -9.38 -33.24 -20.89
N LEU A 22 -10.19 -32.56 -20.08
CA LEU A 22 -9.91 -31.18 -19.69
C LEU A 22 -8.77 -31.09 -18.69
N ARG A 23 -8.63 -32.06 -17.77
CA ARG A 23 -7.48 -32.14 -16.86
C ARG A 23 -6.17 -32.31 -17.63
N ASP A 24 -6.11 -33.29 -18.54
CA ASP A 24 -4.95 -33.52 -19.38
C ASP A 24 -4.60 -32.27 -20.25
N TYR A 25 -5.61 -31.50 -20.67
CA TYR A 25 -5.41 -30.24 -21.38
C TYR A 25 -4.83 -29.17 -20.46
N SER A 26 -5.42 -28.98 -19.28
CA SER A 26 -4.95 -28.04 -18.25
C SER A 26 -3.51 -28.32 -17.87
N ASP A 27 -3.13 -29.57 -17.63
CA ASP A 27 -1.77 -29.95 -17.23
C ASP A 27 -0.73 -29.59 -18.30
N LYS A 28 -1.07 -29.82 -19.58
CA LYS A 28 -0.19 -29.46 -20.70
C LYS A 28 -0.05 -27.94 -20.89
N HIS A 29 -1.13 -27.18 -20.69
CA HIS A 29 -1.19 -25.75 -21.03
C HIS A 29 -1.15 -24.81 -19.82
N ARG A 30 -0.93 -25.34 -18.60
CA ARG A 30 -0.97 -24.57 -17.34
C ARG A 30 -0.04 -23.35 -17.34
N ALA A 31 1.15 -23.51 -17.92
CA ALA A 31 2.19 -22.48 -18.02
C ALA A 31 2.22 -21.76 -19.39
N THR A 32 1.22 -22.00 -20.25
CA THR A 32 1.13 -21.32 -21.55
C THR A 32 0.59 -19.90 -21.38
N PHE A 33 1.35 -18.92 -21.87
CA PHE A 33 0.97 -17.50 -21.92
C PHE A 33 0.93 -16.92 -23.33
N LYS A 34 1.43 -17.67 -24.31
CA LYS A 34 1.36 -17.33 -25.74
C LYS A 34 0.82 -18.54 -26.49
N PHE A 35 -0.24 -18.32 -27.26
CA PHE A 35 -0.89 -19.37 -28.03
C PHE A 35 -0.64 -19.16 -29.54
N GLU A 36 -0.57 -20.27 -30.27
CA GLU A 36 -0.41 -20.25 -31.72
C GLU A 36 -1.70 -19.75 -32.40
N THR A 37 -1.55 -19.02 -33.50
CA THR A 37 -2.68 -18.44 -34.24
C THR A 37 -3.46 -19.47 -35.05
N THR A 38 -2.84 -20.61 -35.40
CA THR A 38 -3.41 -21.69 -36.21
C THR A 38 -4.64 -22.32 -35.57
N ASP A 39 -4.67 -22.45 -34.24
CA ASP A 39 -5.74 -23.12 -33.51
C ASP A 39 -6.73 -22.13 -32.84
N GLU A 40 -6.70 -20.85 -33.21
CA GLU A 40 -7.55 -19.81 -32.61
C GLU A 40 -9.05 -20.17 -32.68
N GLU A 41 -9.51 -20.62 -33.85
CA GLU A 41 -10.91 -21.00 -34.08
C GLU A 41 -11.31 -22.26 -33.30
N LYS A 42 -10.39 -23.23 -33.17
CA LYS A 42 -10.63 -24.43 -32.36
C LYS A 42 -10.78 -24.07 -30.88
N ARG A 43 -9.94 -23.15 -30.38
CA ARG A 43 -10.02 -22.64 -29.01
C ARG A 43 -11.31 -21.86 -28.74
N LYS A 44 -11.78 -21.03 -29.69
CA LYS A 44 -13.10 -20.38 -29.58
C LYS A 44 -14.24 -21.39 -29.43
N LYS A 45 -14.26 -22.41 -30.30
CA LYS A 45 -15.24 -23.50 -30.25
C LYS A 45 -15.15 -24.32 -28.96
N LEU A 46 -13.96 -24.46 -28.39
CA LEU A 46 -13.74 -25.13 -27.11
C LEU A 46 -14.36 -24.31 -25.96
N CYS A 47 -14.17 -22.99 -25.93
CA CYS A 47 -14.84 -22.11 -24.97
C CYS A 47 -16.37 -22.27 -25.02
N GLU A 48 -16.96 -22.22 -26.22
CA GLU A 48 -18.41 -22.42 -26.40
C GLU A 48 -18.87 -23.80 -25.90
N GLY A 49 -18.09 -24.85 -26.18
CA GLY A 49 -18.35 -26.20 -25.70
C GLY A 49 -18.34 -26.27 -24.18
N ILE A 50 -17.36 -25.62 -23.53
CA ILE A 50 -17.25 -25.55 -22.07
C ILE A 50 -18.49 -24.87 -21.47
N PHE A 51 -18.94 -23.74 -22.00
CA PHE A 51 -20.16 -23.09 -21.51
C PHE A 51 -21.40 -23.99 -21.64
N LYS A 52 -21.55 -24.73 -22.75
CA LYS A 52 -22.63 -25.70 -22.90
C LYS A 52 -22.60 -26.83 -21.86
N VAL A 53 -21.42 -27.19 -21.37
CA VAL A 53 -21.26 -28.15 -20.27
C VAL A 53 -21.60 -27.50 -18.93
N LEU A 54 -21.12 -26.28 -18.66
CA LEU A 54 -21.35 -25.54 -17.42
C LEU A 54 -22.82 -25.12 -17.20
N VAL A 55 -23.64 -25.11 -18.25
CA VAL A 55 -25.10 -24.92 -18.13
C VAL A 55 -25.79 -26.18 -17.59
N LYS A 56 -25.23 -27.37 -17.84
CA LYS A 56 -25.79 -28.65 -17.39
C LYS A 56 -25.45 -28.91 -15.93
N ASP A 57 -26.23 -29.78 -15.31
CA ASP A 57 -25.93 -30.29 -13.97
C ASP A 57 -24.81 -31.35 -14.06
N VAL A 58 -23.58 -30.91 -13.79
CA VAL A 58 -22.37 -31.74 -13.84
C VAL A 58 -21.65 -31.72 -12.49
N PRO A 59 -20.91 -32.78 -12.13
CA PRO A 59 -20.19 -32.83 -10.86
C PRO A 59 -19.23 -31.65 -10.68
N THR A 60 -18.99 -31.23 -9.44
CA THR A 60 -18.11 -30.11 -9.10
C THR A 60 -16.69 -30.31 -9.63
N THR A 61 -16.18 -31.54 -9.66
CA THR A 61 -14.87 -31.88 -10.25
C THR A 61 -14.81 -31.55 -11.74
N CYS A 62 -15.86 -31.86 -12.49
CA CYS A 62 -15.98 -31.52 -13.90
C CYS A 62 -16.11 -30.00 -14.10
N GLN A 63 -16.88 -29.30 -13.24
CA GLN A 63 -16.99 -27.84 -13.29
C GLN A 63 -15.64 -27.16 -13.08
N VAL A 64 -14.85 -27.63 -12.10
CA VAL A 64 -13.49 -27.10 -11.85
C VAL A 64 -12.61 -27.31 -13.08
N SER A 65 -12.58 -28.51 -13.66
CA SER A 65 -11.77 -28.75 -14.87
C SER A 65 -12.21 -27.90 -16.07
N CYS A 66 -13.52 -27.66 -16.23
CA CYS A 66 -14.05 -26.71 -17.20
C CYS A 66 -13.54 -25.28 -16.96
N LEU A 67 -13.61 -24.81 -15.72
CA LEU A 67 -13.18 -23.45 -15.35
C LEU A 67 -11.67 -23.28 -15.44
N GLU A 68 -10.86 -24.29 -15.09
CA GLU A 68 -9.41 -24.23 -15.23
C GLU A 68 -8.96 -24.05 -16.69
N VAL A 69 -9.56 -24.83 -17.59
CA VAL A 69 -9.31 -24.67 -19.03
C VAL A 69 -9.77 -23.31 -19.51
N LEU A 70 -10.97 -22.86 -19.08
CA LEU A 70 -11.46 -21.53 -19.43
C LEU A 70 -10.53 -20.41 -18.92
N ARG A 71 -9.97 -20.54 -17.70
CA ARG A 71 -8.98 -19.62 -17.14
C ARG A 71 -7.69 -19.60 -17.96
N ILE A 72 -7.21 -20.74 -18.41
CA ILE A 72 -6.03 -20.83 -19.28
C ILE A 72 -6.30 -20.15 -20.62
N LEU A 73 -7.44 -20.45 -21.25
CA LEU A 73 -7.86 -19.88 -22.52
C LEU A 73 -8.10 -18.37 -22.42
N SER A 74 -8.62 -17.88 -21.29
CA SER A 74 -8.89 -16.45 -21.06
C SER A 74 -7.63 -15.56 -21.03
N ARG A 75 -6.43 -16.15 -21.05
CA ARG A 75 -5.16 -15.43 -21.23
C ARG A 75 -4.95 -14.96 -22.67
N ASP A 76 -5.63 -15.58 -23.64
CA ASP A 76 -5.60 -15.19 -25.05
C ASP A 76 -6.76 -14.24 -25.36
N LYS A 77 -6.45 -12.95 -25.46
CA LYS A 77 -7.43 -11.89 -25.75
C LYS A 77 -8.20 -12.09 -27.07
N LYS A 78 -7.66 -12.85 -28.04
CA LYS A 78 -8.31 -13.05 -29.35
C LYS A 78 -9.49 -14.02 -29.32
N ILE A 79 -9.56 -14.87 -28.29
CA ILE A 79 -10.59 -15.92 -28.19
C ILE A 79 -11.69 -15.61 -27.16
N LEU A 80 -11.70 -14.40 -26.60
CA LEU A 80 -12.66 -14.00 -25.56
C LEU A 80 -14.04 -13.64 -26.08
N VAL A 81 -14.22 -13.43 -27.39
CA VAL A 81 -15.54 -13.11 -27.99
C VAL A 81 -16.64 -14.08 -27.53
N PRO A 82 -16.51 -15.43 -27.66
CA PRO A 82 -17.52 -16.36 -27.18
C PRO A 82 -17.71 -16.37 -25.66
N VAL A 83 -16.72 -15.89 -24.89
CA VAL A 83 -16.76 -15.86 -23.41
C VAL A 83 -17.47 -14.60 -22.90
N THR A 84 -17.40 -13.51 -23.66
CA THR A 84 -17.80 -12.15 -23.27
C THR A 84 -19.23 -11.82 -23.66
N THR A 85 -20.10 -12.82 -23.79
CA THR A 85 -21.55 -12.61 -23.95
C THR A 85 -22.21 -12.40 -22.59
N LYS A 86 -23.32 -11.66 -22.55
CA LYS A 86 -24.08 -11.41 -21.30
C LYS A 86 -24.49 -12.72 -20.61
N GLU A 87 -24.96 -13.69 -21.39
CA GLU A 87 -25.38 -15.01 -20.93
C GLU A 87 -24.21 -15.78 -20.29
N ASN A 88 -23.06 -15.83 -20.96
CA ASN A 88 -21.89 -16.58 -20.47
C ASN A 88 -21.25 -15.92 -19.24
N MET A 89 -21.23 -14.59 -19.19
CA MET A 89 -20.85 -13.85 -17.99
C MET A 89 -21.79 -14.19 -16.83
N GLN A 90 -23.11 -14.21 -17.03
CA GLN A 90 -24.07 -14.59 -15.97
C GLN A 90 -23.89 -16.02 -15.46
N ILE A 91 -23.49 -16.97 -16.31
CA ILE A 91 -23.12 -18.33 -15.88
C ILE A 91 -21.93 -18.28 -14.93
N LEU A 92 -20.87 -17.54 -15.26
CA LEU A 92 -19.70 -17.40 -14.38
C LEU A 92 -20.05 -16.71 -13.05
N LEU A 93 -20.88 -15.67 -13.08
CA LEU A 93 -21.36 -15.00 -11.87
C LEU A 93 -22.16 -15.95 -10.97
N ARG A 94 -23.01 -16.80 -11.56
CA ARG A 94 -23.75 -17.83 -10.81
C ARG A 94 -22.81 -18.84 -10.16
N LEU A 95 -21.81 -19.34 -10.89
CA LEU A 95 -20.82 -20.28 -10.36
C LEU A 95 -19.93 -19.65 -9.27
N ALA A 96 -19.70 -18.34 -9.34
CA ALA A 96 -19.02 -17.55 -8.32
C ALA A 96 -19.91 -17.15 -7.13
N LYS A 97 -21.18 -17.58 -7.08
CA LYS A 97 -22.17 -17.21 -6.04
C LYS A 97 -22.41 -15.70 -5.92
N LEU A 98 -22.38 -15.00 -7.04
CA LEU A 98 -22.59 -13.54 -7.17
C LEU A 98 -24.04 -13.16 -7.53
N ASN A 99 -24.98 -14.11 -7.49
CA ASN A 99 -26.41 -13.85 -7.74
C ASN A 99 -27.19 -13.62 -6.44
N GLU A 100 -28.24 -12.80 -6.52
CA GLU A 100 -29.01 -12.34 -5.35
C GLU A 100 -29.74 -13.48 -4.61
N SER A 101 -29.99 -14.60 -5.29
CA SER A 101 -30.70 -15.77 -4.73
C SER A 101 -29.79 -16.76 -3.98
N ASP A 102 -28.46 -16.63 -4.06
CA ASP A 102 -27.52 -17.55 -3.43
C ASP A 102 -27.17 -17.06 -2.00
N ASP A 103 -28.01 -17.38 -1.02
CA ASP A 103 -27.85 -16.82 0.33
C ASP A 103 -26.83 -17.52 1.22
N SER A 104 -26.39 -18.74 0.90
CA SER A 104 -25.50 -19.48 1.81
C SER A 104 -24.22 -20.04 1.17
N LEU A 105 -23.06 -19.65 1.73
CA LEU A 105 -21.76 -20.30 1.51
C LEU A 105 -21.62 -21.57 2.37
N GLU A 106 -22.63 -22.45 2.37
CA GLU A 106 -22.68 -23.62 3.27
C GLU A 106 -21.90 -24.83 2.73
N LYS A 107 -21.91 -25.03 1.41
CA LYS A 107 -21.31 -26.21 0.78
C LYS A 107 -19.83 -25.98 0.48
N VAL A 108 -18.97 -26.45 1.37
CA VAL A 108 -17.49 -26.41 1.18
C VAL A 108 -17.05 -27.09 -0.12
N SER A 109 -17.79 -28.09 -0.59
CA SER A 109 -17.53 -28.76 -1.88
C SER A 109 -17.64 -27.83 -3.11
N GLU A 110 -18.31 -26.68 -2.98
CA GLU A 110 -18.46 -25.69 -4.06
C GLU A 110 -17.34 -24.64 -4.04
N PHE A 111 -16.53 -24.54 -2.98
CA PHE A 111 -15.49 -23.51 -2.87
C PHE A 111 -14.47 -23.55 -4.02
N PRO A 112 -13.99 -24.72 -4.49
CA PRO A 112 -13.11 -24.77 -5.65
C PRO A 112 -13.74 -24.19 -6.92
N VAL A 113 -15.04 -24.39 -7.12
CA VAL A 113 -15.80 -23.86 -8.27
C VAL A 113 -15.90 -22.33 -8.19
N ILE A 114 -16.19 -21.80 -7.00
CA ILE A 114 -16.28 -20.35 -6.75
C ILE A 114 -14.93 -19.69 -7.02
N VAL A 115 -13.86 -20.23 -6.42
CA VAL A 115 -12.49 -19.71 -6.57
C VAL A 115 -12.06 -19.71 -8.03
N GLU A 116 -12.29 -20.80 -8.75
CA GLU A 116 -11.89 -20.90 -10.16
C GLU A 116 -12.74 -19.98 -11.06
N SER A 117 -14.02 -19.79 -10.74
CA SER A 117 -14.90 -18.83 -11.42
C SER A 117 -14.41 -17.38 -11.22
N LEU A 118 -14.04 -16.99 -10.01
CA LEU A 118 -13.48 -15.67 -9.72
C LEU A 118 -12.16 -15.45 -10.48
N LYS A 119 -11.27 -16.44 -10.53
CA LYS A 119 -10.04 -16.36 -11.34
C LYS A 119 -10.32 -16.20 -12.83
N CYS A 120 -11.31 -16.90 -13.37
CA CYS A 120 -11.77 -16.71 -14.75
C CYS A 120 -12.22 -15.27 -14.97
N LEU A 121 -13.09 -14.75 -14.10
CA LEU A 121 -13.59 -13.38 -14.17
C LEU A 121 -12.45 -12.35 -14.12
N CYS A 122 -11.47 -12.51 -13.21
CA CYS A 122 -10.27 -11.66 -13.17
C CYS A 122 -9.56 -11.59 -14.53
N ASN A 123 -9.30 -12.74 -15.16
CA ASN A 123 -8.62 -12.77 -16.45
C ASN A 123 -9.48 -12.19 -17.58
N ILE A 124 -10.76 -12.54 -17.62
CA ILE A 124 -11.70 -12.11 -18.67
C ILE A 124 -11.89 -10.59 -18.63
N VAL A 125 -12.14 -10.02 -17.44
CA VAL A 125 -12.30 -8.58 -17.24
C VAL A 125 -10.98 -7.84 -17.53
N PHE A 126 -9.83 -8.39 -17.15
CA PHE A 126 -8.53 -7.77 -17.42
C PHE A 126 -8.25 -7.70 -18.93
N ASN A 127 -8.59 -8.75 -19.68
CA ASN A 127 -8.22 -8.89 -21.10
C ASN A 127 -9.29 -8.42 -22.10
N SER A 128 -10.53 -8.10 -21.68
CA SER A 128 -11.63 -7.76 -22.59
C SER A 128 -12.38 -6.49 -22.17
N GLN A 129 -12.39 -5.50 -23.07
CA GLN A 129 -13.19 -4.27 -22.91
C GLN A 129 -14.70 -4.55 -22.91
N MET A 130 -15.16 -5.58 -23.63
CA MET A 130 -16.57 -5.99 -23.61
C MET A 130 -16.96 -6.55 -22.24
N ALA A 131 -16.10 -7.34 -21.60
CA ALA A 131 -16.35 -7.83 -20.24
C ALA A 131 -16.35 -6.70 -19.20
N GLN A 132 -15.50 -5.69 -19.39
CA GLN A 132 -15.46 -4.48 -18.56
C GLN A 132 -16.80 -3.73 -18.62
N GLN A 133 -17.33 -3.49 -19.83
CA GLN A 133 -18.66 -2.88 -20.01
C GLN A 133 -19.78 -3.71 -19.38
N LEU A 134 -19.80 -5.02 -19.65
CA LEU A 134 -20.79 -5.93 -19.04
C LEU A 134 -20.69 -5.99 -17.51
N SER A 135 -19.50 -5.77 -16.92
CA SER A 135 -19.34 -5.73 -15.47
C SER A 135 -20.08 -4.55 -14.83
N LEU A 136 -20.14 -3.41 -15.52
CA LEU A 136 -20.96 -2.26 -15.12
C LEU A 136 -22.45 -2.59 -15.25
N GLU A 137 -22.88 -3.10 -16.42
CA GLU A 137 -24.28 -3.45 -16.67
C GLU A 137 -24.85 -4.49 -15.69
N LEU A 138 -24.02 -5.44 -15.28
CA LEU A 138 -24.40 -6.52 -14.36
C LEU A 138 -24.20 -6.14 -12.88
N ASN A 139 -23.82 -4.90 -12.60
CA ASN A 139 -23.53 -4.37 -11.27
C ASN A 139 -22.58 -5.27 -10.45
N LEU A 140 -21.48 -5.69 -11.10
CA LEU A 140 -20.55 -6.68 -10.56
C LEU A 140 -19.91 -6.21 -9.24
N ALA A 141 -19.61 -4.93 -9.11
CA ALA A 141 -19.03 -4.37 -7.88
C ALA A 141 -19.95 -4.57 -6.65
N ALA A 142 -21.26 -4.33 -6.78
CA ALA A 142 -22.21 -4.56 -5.70
C ALA A 142 -22.29 -6.05 -5.30
N LYS A 143 -22.27 -6.94 -6.29
CA LYS A 143 -22.30 -8.39 -6.07
C LYS A 143 -21.06 -8.87 -5.31
N LEU A 144 -19.88 -8.35 -5.67
CA LEU A 144 -18.61 -8.64 -4.98
C LEU A 144 -18.62 -8.12 -3.53
N CYS A 145 -19.07 -6.88 -3.30
CA CYS A 145 -19.22 -6.36 -1.94
C CYS A 145 -20.15 -7.23 -1.08
N ASN A 146 -21.23 -7.78 -1.66
CA ASN A 146 -22.12 -8.70 -0.95
C ASN A 146 -21.46 -10.04 -0.65
N LEU A 147 -20.65 -10.58 -1.56
CA LEU A 147 -19.88 -11.80 -1.32
C LEU A 147 -18.84 -11.60 -0.21
N LEU A 148 -18.11 -10.48 -0.22
CA LEU A 148 -17.18 -10.12 0.87
C LEU A 148 -17.88 -10.02 2.23
N LYS A 149 -19.08 -9.41 2.30
CA LYS A 149 -19.89 -9.35 3.52
C LYS A 149 -20.26 -10.76 4.03
N LYS A 150 -20.59 -11.69 3.13
CA LYS A 150 -20.89 -13.10 3.48
C LYS A 150 -19.66 -13.85 4.00
N CYS A 151 -18.46 -13.42 3.64
CA CYS A 151 -17.20 -14.03 4.06
C CYS A 151 -16.68 -13.53 5.42
N LYS A 152 -17.34 -12.54 6.04
CA LYS A 152 -16.77 -11.67 7.10
C LYS A 152 -16.16 -12.40 8.31
N ASP A 153 -16.58 -13.62 8.66
CA ASP A 153 -16.11 -14.32 9.87
C ASP A 153 -15.54 -15.74 9.62
N ARG A 154 -15.23 -16.08 8.37
CA ARG A 154 -14.88 -17.46 7.99
C ARG A 154 -13.41 -17.58 7.57
N LYS A 155 -12.61 -18.28 8.38
CA LYS A 155 -11.16 -18.51 8.13
C LYS A 155 -10.89 -19.44 6.93
N PHE A 156 -11.79 -20.37 6.62
CA PHE A 156 -11.61 -21.34 5.52
C PHE A 156 -11.99 -20.80 4.13
N ILE A 157 -12.21 -19.49 3.99
CA ILE A 157 -12.73 -18.84 2.77
C ILE A 157 -11.69 -17.84 2.20
N ASN A 158 -10.44 -17.90 2.67
CA ASN A 158 -9.39 -16.95 2.29
C ASN A 158 -9.18 -16.87 0.77
N ASP A 159 -9.16 -17.99 0.05
CA ASP A 159 -9.00 -17.97 -1.41
C ASP A 159 -10.15 -17.24 -2.12
N ILE A 160 -11.39 -17.42 -1.66
CA ILE A 160 -12.55 -16.70 -2.21
C ILE A 160 -12.39 -15.20 -1.93
N LYS A 161 -12.06 -14.81 -0.69
CA LYS A 161 -11.81 -13.41 -0.31
C LYS A 161 -10.72 -12.79 -1.18
N CYS A 162 -9.59 -13.46 -1.36
CA CYS A 162 -8.46 -12.97 -2.15
C CYS A 162 -8.85 -12.68 -3.59
N PHE A 163 -9.53 -13.61 -4.27
CA PHE A 163 -9.89 -13.43 -5.67
C PHE A 163 -11.08 -12.48 -5.86
N ASP A 164 -11.98 -12.39 -4.89
CA ASP A 164 -13.03 -11.37 -4.83
C ASP A 164 -12.40 -9.96 -4.73
N LEU A 165 -11.52 -9.74 -3.74
CA LEU A 165 -10.77 -8.49 -3.58
C LEU A 165 -9.93 -8.14 -4.81
N ARG A 166 -9.27 -9.11 -5.42
CA ARG A 166 -8.48 -8.92 -6.65
C ARG A 166 -9.36 -8.46 -7.82
N LEU A 167 -10.54 -9.05 -7.96
CA LEU A 167 -11.50 -8.64 -9.00
C LEU A 167 -12.05 -7.23 -8.71
N LEU A 168 -12.31 -6.92 -7.44
CA LEU A 168 -12.75 -5.60 -7.00
C LEU A 168 -11.67 -4.53 -7.23
N PHE A 169 -10.41 -4.85 -6.93
CA PHE A 169 -9.25 -4.01 -7.26
C PHE A 169 -9.18 -3.76 -8.77
N LEU A 170 -9.28 -4.81 -9.59
CA LEU A 170 -9.25 -4.69 -11.04
C LEU A 170 -10.38 -3.79 -11.58
N LEU A 171 -11.61 -3.99 -11.11
CA LEU A 171 -12.76 -3.20 -11.51
C LEU A 171 -12.61 -1.72 -11.12
N SER A 172 -12.17 -1.46 -9.89
CA SER A 172 -11.92 -0.10 -9.39
C SER A 172 -10.72 0.57 -10.08
N LEU A 173 -9.74 -0.20 -10.57
CA LEU A 173 -8.64 0.32 -11.38
C LEU A 173 -9.11 0.76 -12.77
N LEU A 174 -10.01 -0.02 -13.37
CA LEU A 174 -10.45 0.17 -14.77
C LEU A 174 -11.57 1.21 -14.92
N HIS A 175 -12.42 1.39 -13.90
CA HIS A 175 -13.59 2.27 -13.99
C HIS A 175 -13.69 3.25 -12.82
N THR A 176 -13.64 4.54 -13.15
CA THR A 176 -13.86 5.63 -12.19
C THR A 176 -15.26 5.62 -11.58
N ASP A 177 -16.25 5.15 -12.35
CA ASP A 177 -17.65 5.03 -11.90
C ASP A 177 -17.77 3.99 -10.80
N ILE A 178 -17.05 2.86 -10.92
CA ILE A 178 -17.00 1.83 -9.88
C ILE A 178 -16.33 2.38 -8.61
N ARG A 179 -15.28 3.20 -8.73
CA ARG A 179 -14.67 3.85 -7.54
C ARG A 179 -15.68 4.72 -6.80
N SER A 180 -16.44 5.53 -7.54
CA SER A 180 -17.48 6.39 -6.98
C SER A 180 -18.60 5.58 -6.35
N GLN A 181 -19.08 4.53 -7.04
CA GLN A 181 -20.09 3.62 -6.54
C GLN A 181 -19.64 2.92 -5.25
N LEU A 182 -18.40 2.41 -5.22
CA LEU A 182 -17.83 1.79 -4.02
C LEU A 182 -17.75 2.78 -2.86
N ARG A 183 -17.34 4.02 -3.12
CA ARG A 183 -17.19 5.02 -2.07
C ARG A 183 -18.53 5.45 -1.47
N TYR A 184 -19.50 5.80 -2.32
CA TYR A 184 -20.69 6.53 -1.90
C TYR A 184 -21.94 5.66 -1.76
N GLU A 185 -22.06 4.56 -2.52
CA GLU A 185 -23.27 3.73 -2.54
C GLU A 185 -23.08 2.41 -1.79
N LEU A 186 -21.93 1.75 -1.96
CA LEU A 186 -21.71 0.39 -1.47
C LEU A 186 -21.02 0.30 -0.11
N GLN A 187 -20.68 1.44 0.50
CA GLN A 187 -19.90 1.52 1.73
C GLN A 187 -18.58 0.71 1.63
N GLY A 188 -17.90 0.82 0.50
CA GLY A 188 -16.67 0.09 0.20
C GLY A 188 -15.52 0.44 1.15
N LEU A 189 -15.38 1.71 1.56
CA LEU A 189 -14.34 2.14 2.50
C LEU A 189 -14.43 1.41 3.85
N PRO A 190 -15.56 1.47 4.61
CA PRO A 190 -15.66 0.74 5.87
C PRO A 190 -15.65 -0.78 5.67
N LEU A 191 -16.24 -1.31 4.60
CA LEU A 191 -16.21 -2.76 4.32
C LEU A 191 -14.77 -3.28 4.15
N LEU A 192 -13.98 -2.63 3.30
CA LEU A 192 -12.60 -3.05 3.03
C LEU A 192 -11.68 -2.82 4.24
N THR A 193 -11.93 -1.75 5.00
CA THR A 193 -11.20 -1.48 6.26
C THR A 193 -11.47 -2.59 7.29
N GLN A 194 -12.72 -3.03 7.44
CA GLN A 194 -13.07 -4.16 8.32
C GLN A 194 -12.46 -5.49 7.86
N ILE A 195 -12.29 -5.68 6.56
CA ILE A 195 -11.62 -6.88 6.02
C ILE A 195 -10.14 -6.88 6.42
N LEU A 196 -9.46 -5.73 6.34
CA LEU A 196 -8.08 -5.60 6.81
C LEU A 196 -7.97 -5.81 8.32
N GLU A 197 -8.87 -5.21 9.09
CA GLU A 197 -8.96 -5.41 10.54
C GLU A 197 -9.07 -6.91 10.90
N SER A 198 -9.94 -7.64 10.20
CA SER A 198 -10.10 -9.09 10.36
C SER A 198 -8.85 -9.85 9.93
N ALA A 199 -8.23 -9.49 8.79
CA ALA A 199 -7.02 -10.13 8.29
C ALA A 199 -5.84 -9.98 9.24
N PHE A 200 -5.74 -8.84 9.93
CA PHE A 200 -4.70 -8.55 10.92
C PHE A 200 -5.08 -9.02 12.33
N SER A 201 -6.29 -9.56 12.53
CA SER A 201 -6.78 -9.99 13.85
C SER A 201 -6.62 -8.92 14.94
N ILE A 202 -6.92 -7.66 14.58
CA ILE A 202 -6.71 -6.49 15.44
C ILE A 202 -7.58 -6.60 16.70
N LYS A 203 -6.97 -6.32 17.85
CA LYS A 203 -7.67 -6.18 19.13
C LYS A 203 -7.63 -4.72 19.55
N TRP A 204 -8.76 -4.03 19.46
CA TRP A 204 -8.87 -2.64 19.87
C TRP A 204 -8.84 -2.51 21.40
N THR A 205 -8.00 -1.61 21.88
CA THR A 205 -7.92 -1.19 23.28
C THR A 205 -8.64 0.14 23.51
N ASP A 206 -8.69 0.99 22.48
CA ASP A 206 -9.44 2.25 22.43
C ASP A 206 -9.93 2.53 20.99
N GLU A 207 -10.64 3.64 20.76
CA GLU A 207 -11.30 4.00 19.49
C GLU A 207 -10.36 3.92 18.27
N TYR A 208 -9.09 4.29 18.44
CA TYR A 208 -8.06 4.22 17.40
C TYR A 208 -6.78 3.54 17.87
N GLU A 209 -6.83 2.78 18.97
CA GLU A 209 -5.68 2.12 19.57
C GLU A 209 -5.84 0.62 19.59
N SER A 210 -4.79 -0.09 19.22
CA SER A 210 -4.80 -1.55 19.12
C SER A 210 -3.69 -2.13 19.97
N ALA A 211 -3.96 -3.25 20.63
CA ALA A 211 -2.90 -4.05 21.25
C ALA A 211 -1.96 -4.57 20.16
N ILE A 212 -0.65 -4.42 20.37
CA ILE A 212 0.38 -4.89 19.46
C ILE A 212 1.16 -5.99 20.16
N ASP A 213 1.21 -7.16 19.54
CA ASP A 213 2.06 -8.26 19.98
C ASP A 213 3.28 -8.34 19.08
N HIS A 214 4.37 -7.64 19.46
CA HIS A 214 5.63 -7.66 18.72
C HIS A 214 6.28 -9.06 18.66
N ASN A 215 5.86 -9.97 19.54
CA ASN A 215 6.32 -11.35 19.59
C ASN A 215 5.35 -12.34 18.94
N GLY A 216 4.28 -11.82 18.33
CA GLY A 216 3.31 -12.61 17.59
C GLY A 216 3.95 -13.30 16.38
N PRO A 217 3.37 -14.43 15.92
CA PRO A 217 3.81 -15.03 14.67
C PRO A 217 3.61 -14.07 13.50
N PRO A 218 4.46 -14.14 12.45
CA PRO A 218 4.23 -13.38 11.23
C PRO A 218 2.90 -13.78 10.59
N LEU A 219 2.32 -12.88 9.80
CA LEU A 219 1.09 -13.17 9.07
C LEU A 219 1.26 -14.38 8.16
N SER A 220 0.20 -15.17 8.01
CA SER A 220 0.22 -16.25 7.03
C SER A 220 0.38 -15.69 5.60
N PRO A 221 0.99 -16.45 4.67
CA PRO A 221 1.12 -16.01 3.28
C PRO A 221 -0.23 -15.64 2.65
N GLN A 222 -1.28 -16.42 2.93
CA GLN A 222 -2.60 -16.21 2.38
C GLN A 222 -3.27 -14.94 2.94
N GLU A 223 -3.16 -14.69 4.25
CA GLU A 223 -3.67 -13.46 4.86
C GLU A 223 -2.91 -12.23 4.36
N THR A 224 -1.60 -12.35 4.17
CA THR A 224 -0.76 -11.28 3.63
C THR A 224 -1.18 -10.91 2.20
N ASP A 225 -1.34 -11.90 1.32
CA ASP A 225 -1.78 -11.66 -0.06
C ASP A 225 -3.21 -11.07 -0.11
N CYS A 226 -4.11 -11.56 0.74
CA CYS A 226 -5.46 -11.02 0.89
C CYS A 226 -5.45 -9.55 1.31
N ALA A 227 -4.64 -9.23 2.34
CA ALA A 227 -4.50 -7.87 2.85
C ALA A 227 -3.91 -6.93 1.79
N ILE A 228 -2.93 -7.38 1.02
CA ILE A 228 -2.36 -6.60 -0.09
C ILE A 228 -3.43 -6.28 -1.15
N GLU A 229 -4.27 -7.23 -1.53
CA GLU A 229 -5.36 -6.96 -2.49
C GLU A 229 -6.41 -6.00 -1.92
N ALA A 230 -6.75 -6.11 -0.62
CA ALA A 230 -7.61 -5.14 0.06
C ALA A 230 -7.00 -3.73 0.12
N LEU A 231 -5.70 -3.61 0.42
CA LEU A 231 -4.98 -2.32 0.42
C LEU A 231 -5.01 -1.67 -0.97
N LYS A 232 -4.78 -2.45 -2.03
CA LYS A 232 -4.85 -1.96 -3.43
C LYS A 232 -6.25 -1.49 -3.80
N ALA A 233 -7.28 -2.26 -3.42
CA ALA A 233 -8.68 -1.86 -3.65
C ALA A 233 -9.03 -0.56 -2.89
N LEU A 234 -8.62 -0.46 -1.62
CA LEU A 234 -8.79 0.76 -0.82
C LEU A 234 -8.05 1.96 -1.41
N PHE A 235 -6.84 1.75 -1.92
CA PHE A 235 -6.09 2.80 -2.60
C PHE A 235 -6.91 3.37 -3.75
N ASN A 236 -7.42 2.51 -4.64
CA ASN A 236 -8.26 2.96 -5.75
C ASN A 236 -9.52 3.71 -5.27
N VAL A 237 -10.22 3.18 -4.27
CA VAL A 237 -11.44 3.82 -3.71
C VAL A 237 -11.15 5.19 -3.09
N THR A 238 -9.92 5.42 -2.62
CA THR A 238 -9.54 6.65 -1.89
C THR A 238 -8.82 7.70 -2.73
N VAL A 239 -8.35 7.39 -3.95
CA VAL A 239 -7.57 8.31 -4.80
C VAL A 239 -8.23 9.69 -4.99
N ASP A 240 -9.55 9.76 -5.11
CA ASP A 240 -10.28 11.02 -5.36
C ASP A 240 -10.79 11.71 -4.08
N SER A 241 -10.34 11.30 -2.88
CA SER A 241 -10.92 11.71 -1.58
C SER A 241 -10.50 13.09 -1.06
N TRP A 242 -9.71 13.83 -1.83
CA TRP A 242 -9.16 15.15 -1.46
C TRP A 242 -10.24 16.21 -1.18
N LYS A 243 -11.51 15.92 -1.49
CA LYS A 243 -12.65 16.85 -1.37
C LYS A 243 -13.53 16.68 -0.14
N VAL A 244 -13.25 15.77 0.80
CA VAL A 244 -14.25 15.41 1.81
C VAL A 244 -13.97 16.00 3.19
N HIS A 245 -14.50 17.22 3.41
CA HIS A 245 -14.60 17.88 4.72
C HIS A 245 -15.87 17.50 5.50
N LYS A 246 -16.43 16.29 5.29
CA LYS A 246 -17.53 15.81 6.13
C LYS A 246 -16.96 15.11 7.35
N GLU A 247 -17.39 15.54 8.53
CA GLU A 247 -16.98 14.99 9.84
C GLU A 247 -17.18 13.46 9.93
N SER A 248 -18.28 12.95 9.35
CA SER A 248 -18.58 11.52 9.17
C SER A 248 -17.46 10.73 8.48
N ASP A 249 -16.82 11.31 7.46
CA ASP A 249 -15.80 10.63 6.69
C ASP A 249 -14.46 10.65 7.42
N SER A 250 -14.21 11.67 8.24
CA SER A 250 -13.00 11.77 9.05
C SER A 250 -12.84 10.59 10.01
N HIS A 251 -13.94 10.15 10.65
CA HIS A 251 -13.91 8.95 11.50
C HIS A 251 -13.48 7.70 10.70
N GLN A 252 -14.06 7.47 9.53
CA GLN A 252 -13.70 6.32 8.68
C GLN A 252 -12.22 6.34 8.27
N PHE A 253 -11.70 7.53 7.94
CA PHE A 253 -10.28 7.70 7.62
C PHE A 253 -9.36 7.48 8.83
N ARG A 254 -9.77 7.90 10.03
CA ARG A 254 -9.02 7.63 11.28
C ARG A 254 -8.99 6.15 11.63
N VAL A 255 -10.12 5.44 11.52
CA VAL A 255 -10.15 3.98 11.70
C VAL A 255 -9.23 3.29 10.69
N MET A 256 -9.31 3.67 9.41
CA MET A 256 -8.42 3.12 8.39
C MET A 256 -6.94 3.43 8.68
N ALA A 257 -6.61 4.65 9.08
CA ALA A 257 -5.25 5.02 9.45
C ALA A 257 -4.74 4.25 10.68
N ALA A 258 -5.60 3.93 11.65
CA ALA A 258 -5.25 3.09 12.80
C ALA A 258 -4.98 1.62 12.39
N VAL A 259 -5.79 1.07 11.48
CA VAL A 259 -5.54 -0.25 10.86
C VAL A 259 -4.21 -0.25 10.09
N LEU A 260 -3.89 0.84 9.39
CA LEU A 260 -2.63 0.99 8.66
C LEU A 260 -1.44 1.18 9.59
N ARG A 261 -1.62 1.86 10.74
CA ARG A 261 -0.61 1.90 11.80
C ARG A 261 -0.29 0.49 12.28
N HIS A 262 -1.30 -0.32 12.56
CA HIS A 262 -1.10 -1.73 12.91
C HIS A 262 -0.37 -2.50 11.81
N CYS A 263 -0.74 -2.29 10.55
CA CYS A 263 -0.10 -2.87 9.36
C CYS A 263 1.41 -2.58 9.27
N LEU A 264 1.83 -1.36 9.65
CA LEU A 264 3.24 -0.98 9.68
C LEU A 264 4.03 -1.68 10.79
N LEU A 265 3.35 -2.14 11.85
CA LEU A 265 3.96 -2.69 13.05
C LEU A 265 3.99 -4.23 13.07
N ILE A 266 3.35 -4.86 12.09
CA ILE A 266 3.38 -6.31 11.87
C ILE A 266 4.40 -6.72 10.80
N VAL A 267 4.77 -8.00 10.83
CA VAL A 267 5.72 -8.61 9.90
C VAL A 267 5.01 -9.68 9.06
N GLY A 268 5.29 -9.68 7.75
CA GLY A 268 4.82 -10.71 6.83
C GLY A 268 5.66 -12.00 6.92
N PRO A 269 5.33 -13.03 6.12
CA PRO A 269 6.02 -14.32 6.15
C PRO A 269 7.49 -14.24 5.69
N THR A 270 7.82 -13.24 4.88
CA THR A 270 9.18 -12.96 4.38
C THR A 270 9.45 -11.46 4.41
N GLU A 271 10.73 -11.07 4.34
CA GLU A 271 11.11 -9.66 4.27
C GLU A 271 10.52 -8.97 3.02
N ASP A 272 10.55 -9.64 1.87
CA ASP A 272 9.97 -9.12 0.62
C ASP A 272 8.47 -8.88 0.74
N LYS A 273 7.74 -9.82 1.38
CA LYS A 273 6.30 -9.68 1.60
C LYS A 273 5.96 -8.61 2.63
N THR A 274 6.82 -8.43 3.63
CA THR A 274 6.70 -7.33 4.59
C THR A 274 6.89 -5.98 3.89
N GLU A 275 7.91 -5.88 3.03
CA GLU A 275 8.14 -4.67 2.24
C GLU A 275 6.99 -4.39 1.26
N GLU A 276 6.43 -5.42 0.60
CA GLU A 276 5.25 -5.28 -0.27
C GLU A 276 4.04 -4.77 0.52
N LEU A 277 3.78 -5.35 1.70
CA LEU A 277 2.69 -4.95 2.59
C LEU A 277 2.84 -3.48 3.03
N HIS A 278 4.01 -3.10 3.56
CA HIS A 278 4.32 -1.73 3.98
C HIS A 278 4.25 -0.74 2.81
N SER A 279 4.71 -1.13 1.62
CA SER A 279 4.62 -0.28 0.42
C SER A 279 3.17 0.04 0.05
N ASN A 280 2.26 -0.93 0.11
CA ASN A 280 0.85 -0.69 -0.17
C ASN A 280 0.18 0.12 0.96
N ALA A 281 0.58 -0.10 2.22
CA ALA A 281 0.10 0.70 3.36
C ALA A 281 0.51 2.18 3.22
N VAL A 282 1.77 2.46 2.88
CA VAL A 282 2.28 3.83 2.63
C VAL A 282 1.53 4.52 1.49
N ASN A 283 1.29 3.81 0.39
CA ASN A 283 0.54 4.35 -0.73
C ASN A 283 -0.89 4.74 -0.31
N LEU A 284 -1.55 3.91 0.49
CA LEU A 284 -2.88 4.20 1.00
C LEU A 284 -2.88 5.35 2.03
N LEU A 285 -1.90 5.41 2.93
CA LEU A 285 -1.73 6.52 3.88
C LEU A 285 -1.55 7.86 3.16
N SER A 286 -0.91 7.87 2.00
CA SER A 286 -0.77 9.08 1.17
C SER A 286 -2.11 9.65 0.65
N ASN A 287 -3.18 8.84 0.64
CA ASN A 287 -4.52 9.28 0.28
C ASN A 287 -5.37 9.72 1.50
N VAL A 288 -4.87 9.55 2.72
CA VAL A 288 -5.59 9.89 3.95
C VAL A 288 -5.51 11.40 4.18
N PRO A 289 -6.63 12.08 4.51
CA PRO A 289 -6.60 13.49 4.89
C PRO A 289 -5.64 13.74 6.05
N VAL A 290 -4.84 14.80 5.95
CA VAL A 290 -3.79 15.11 6.92
C VAL A 290 -4.31 15.23 8.36
N SER A 291 -5.54 15.70 8.56
CA SER A 291 -6.20 15.79 9.87
C SER A 291 -6.55 14.45 10.51
N CYS A 292 -6.43 13.34 9.78
CA CYS A 292 -6.68 11.97 10.25
C CYS A 292 -5.37 11.19 10.45
N LEU A 293 -4.22 11.75 10.10
CA LEU A 293 -2.91 11.14 10.32
C LEU A 293 -2.43 11.30 11.77
N ASP A 294 -3.19 12.02 12.61
CA ASP A 294 -2.96 12.17 14.03
C ASP A 294 -2.94 10.83 14.75
N VAL A 295 -3.72 9.86 14.28
CA VAL A 295 -3.76 8.51 14.86
C VAL A 295 -2.49 7.70 14.58
N LEU A 296 -1.56 8.14 13.73
CA LEU A 296 -0.28 7.43 13.54
C LEU A 296 0.62 7.48 14.78
N ILE A 297 0.34 8.41 15.69
CA ILE A 297 0.99 8.54 16.99
C ILE A 297 -0.07 8.44 18.09
N CYS A 298 0.28 7.85 19.23
CA CYS A 298 -0.60 7.83 20.40
C CYS A 298 0.16 8.32 21.65
N PRO A 299 -0.51 9.00 22.59
CA PRO A 299 0.05 9.23 23.91
C PRO A 299 0.31 7.88 24.60
N LEU A 300 1.39 7.78 25.34
CA LEU A 300 1.59 6.61 26.20
C LEU A 300 0.53 6.56 27.30
N THR A 301 0.09 5.35 27.64
CA THR A 301 -0.75 5.14 28.82
C THR A 301 0.08 5.34 30.10
N HIS A 302 -0.58 5.67 31.22
CA HIS A 302 0.07 5.93 32.51
C HIS A 302 0.95 4.76 33.02
N GLU A 303 0.71 3.53 32.57
CA GLU A 303 1.51 2.34 32.92
C GLU A 303 2.86 2.30 32.19
N GLU A 304 2.93 2.82 30.96
CA GLU A 304 4.15 2.85 30.13
C GLU A 304 5.09 4.00 30.51
N THR A 305 4.53 5.11 31.01
CA THR A 305 5.31 6.26 31.50
C THR A 305 6.11 5.93 32.78
N ALA A 306 5.63 4.97 33.58
CA ALA A 306 6.32 4.52 34.79
C ALA A 306 7.58 3.69 34.50
N GLN A 307 7.61 2.97 33.37
CA GLN A 307 8.77 2.19 32.93
C GLN A 307 9.89 3.07 32.34
N GLU A 308 9.55 4.21 31.72
CA GLU A 308 10.52 5.23 31.27
C GLU A 308 11.27 5.91 32.43
N ALA A 309 10.57 6.19 33.55
CA ALA A 309 11.22 6.82 34.71
C ALA A 309 12.31 5.93 35.33
N THR A 310 12.18 4.60 35.23
CA THR A 310 13.17 3.64 35.74
C THR A 310 14.38 3.43 34.82
N THR A 311 14.31 3.71 33.51
CA THR A 311 15.42 3.46 32.57
C THR A 311 16.37 4.63 32.40
N LEU A 312 15.99 5.84 32.82
CA LEU A 312 16.83 7.05 32.70
C LEU A 312 17.90 7.20 33.80
N ASP A 313 17.84 6.40 34.89
CA ASP A 313 18.72 6.54 36.07
C ASP A 313 19.94 5.59 36.09
N GLU A 314 20.10 4.69 35.11
CA GLU A 314 21.27 3.79 35.06
C GLU A 314 22.36 4.29 34.09
N LEU A 315 23.43 4.86 34.64
CA LEU A 315 24.68 5.14 33.93
C LEU A 315 25.33 3.81 33.44
N PRO A 316 25.80 3.73 32.18
CA PRO A 316 26.39 2.49 31.68
C PRO A 316 27.81 2.31 32.23
N SER A 317 27.97 1.38 33.17
CA SER A 317 29.29 0.89 33.58
C SER A 317 29.87 -0.06 32.53
N GLU A 318 31.04 0.29 32.00
CA GLU A 318 31.84 -0.56 31.11
C GLU A 318 32.21 -1.89 31.81
N LYS A 319 31.77 -3.01 31.24
CA LYS A 319 32.60 -4.14 30.76
C LYS A 319 31.81 -5.44 30.75
N THR A 320 32.07 -6.19 29.67
CA THR A 320 31.85 -7.64 29.50
C THR A 320 30.42 -8.06 29.15
N ALA A 321 30.20 -8.52 27.91
CA ALA A 321 29.70 -9.86 27.64
C ALA A 321 29.45 -10.08 26.14
N ALA A 322 29.99 -11.19 25.64
CA ALA A 322 29.60 -11.79 24.39
C ALA A 322 28.23 -12.47 24.56
N LYS A 323 27.44 -12.47 23.48
CA LYS A 323 26.26 -13.33 23.24
C LYS A 323 25.13 -13.25 24.28
N GLU A 324 24.24 -12.28 24.09
CA GLU A 324 22.81 -12.40 24.43
C GLU A 324 22.02 -11.27 23.74
N THR A 325 21.73 -11.43 22.44
CA THR A 325 20.71 -10.62 21.77
C THR A 325 19.34 -11.23 22.04
N VAL A 326 18.87 -11.08 23.27
CA VAL A 326 17.47 -11.27 23.64
C VAL A 326 16.83 -9.89 23.69
N LEU A 327 15.97 -9.68 22.70
CA LEU A 327 14.88 -8.71 22.58
C LEU A 327 14.63 -7.82 23.83
N LYS A 328 15.02 -6.55 23.75
CA LYS A 328 14.45 -5.48 24.59
C LYS A 328 13.38 -4.77 23.76
N ASN A 329 12.14 -4.79 24.26
CA ASN A 329 11.03 -3.94 23.80
C ASN A 329 11.43 -2.47 24.02
N ASN A 330 12.08 -1.86 23.03
CA ASN A 330 12.28 -0.42 23.01
C ASN A 330 11.08 0.20 22.29
N THR A 331 9.99 0.43 23.03
CA THR A 331 8.93 1.32 22.57
C THR A 331 9.59 2.66 22.22
N MET A 332 9.47 3.09 20.95
CA MET A 332 10.11 4.30 20.48
C MET A 332 9.28 5.50 20.95
N VAL A 333 9.67 6.13 22.04
CA VAL A 333 8.88 7.22 22.66
C VAL A 333 9.55 8.57 22.44
N TYR A 334 8.75 9.59 22.15
CA TYR A 334 9.21 10.97 22.04
C TYR A 334 8.16 11.95 22.57
N ASN A 335 8.52 12.78 23.55
CA ASN A 335 7.61 13.70 24.24
C ASN A 335 6.31 13.01 24.74
N GLY A 336 6.43 11.81 25.32
CA GLY A 336 5.30 11.04 25.82
C GLY A 336 4.37 10.45 24.74
N MET A 337 4.79 10.46 23.47
CA MET A 337 4.07 9.84 22.36
C MET A 337 4.83 8.63 21.82
N ASN A 338 4.11 7.56 21.48
CA ASN A 338 4.66 6.45 20.71
C ASN A 338 4.91 6.89 19.25
N MET A 339 6.16 6.73 18.80
CA MET A 339 6.69 7.10 17.49
C MET A 339 7.08 5.88 16.65
N GLU A 340 6.76 4.65 17.07
CA GLU A 340 7.22 3.43 16.42
C GLU A 340 6.79 3.35 14.95
N ALA A 341 5.54 3.66 14.64
CA ALA A 341 5.05 3.69 13.26
C ALA A 341 5.80 4.72 12.39
N ILE A 342 6.10 5.90 12.96
CA ILE A 342 6.88 6.94 12.28
C ILE A 342 8.33 6.48 12.07
N HIS A 343 8.89 5.76 13.03
CA HIS A 343 10.22 5.18 12.91
C HIS A 343 10.29 4.10 11.83
N VAL A 344 9.28 3.21 11.74
CA VAL A 344 9.17 2.24 10.65
C VAL A 344 9.09 2.94 9.30
N LEU A 345 8.31 4.01 9.17
CA LEU A 345 8.24 4.79 7.93
C LEU A 345 9.58 5.44 7.56
N LEU A 346 10.34 5.94 8.55
CA LEU A 346 11.66 6.51 8.32
C LEU A 346 12.65 5.45 7.83
N ASN A 347 12.68 4.28 8.46
CA ASN A 347 13.54 3.16 8.05
C ASN A 347 13.14 2.63 6.66
N PHE A 348 11.84 2.56 6.37
CA PHE A 348 11.33 2.20 5.05
C PHE A 348 11.78 3.20 3.98
N MET A 349 11.70 4.50 4.27
CA MET A 349 12.22 5.56 3.38
C MET A 349 13.73 5.38 3.13
N GLU A 350 14.53 5.18 4.18
CA GLU A 350 15.97 4.99 4.05
C GLU A 350 16.30 3.76 3.19
N LYS A 351 15.64 2.62 3.44
CA LYS A 351 15.80 1.39 2.63
C LYS A 351 15.49 1.66 1.15
N ARG A 352 14.48 2.45 0.85
CA ARG A 352 14.11 2.84 -0.53
C ARG A 352 15.12 3.78 -1.17
N ILE A 353 15.79 4.64 -0.40
CA ILE A 353 16.91 5.44 -0.89
C ILE A 353 18.10 4.53 -1.22
N ASP A 354 18.43 3.59 -0.34
CA ASP A 354 19.58 2.69 -0.50
C ASP A 354 19.41 1.71 -1.67
N LYS A 355 18.17 1.33 -2.00
CA LYS A 355 17.86 0.54 -3.19
C LYS A 355 18.25 1.22 -4.51
N GLY A 356 18.32 2.56 -4.53
CA GLY A 356 18.87 3.31 -5.67
C GLY A 356 18.04 3.30 -6.96
N SER A 357 16.80 2.78 -6.94
CA SER A 357 15.97 2.60 -8.14
C SER A 357 14.49 2.88 -7.87
N SER A 358 13.75 3.20 -8.94
CA SER A 358 12.30 3.46 -8.91
C SER A 358 11.86 4.53 -7.89
N TYR A 359 12.67 5.59 -7.67
CA TYR A 359 12.38 6.62 -6.67
C TYR A 359 10.98 7.25 -6.81
N ARG A 360 10.52 7.49 -8.04
CA ARG A 360 9.23 8.13 -8.28
C ARG A 360 8.06 7.30 -7.71
N GLU A 361 8.07 6.00 -7.92
CA GLU A 361 7.01 5.09 -7.48
C GLU A 361 7.26 4.56 -6.06
N GLY A 362 8.54 4.40 -5.68
CA GLY A 362 8.94 3.70 -4.47
C GLY A 362 9.33 4.59 -3.29
N LEU A 363 9.76 5.84 -3.52
CA LEU A 363 10.27 6.75 -2.49
C LEU A 363 9.38 7.99 -2.30
N THR A 364 8.86 8.56 -3.39
CA THR A 364 8.00 9.76 -3.32
C THR A 364 6.80 9.59 -2.38
N PRO A 365 6.07 8.45 -2.37
CA PRO A 365 4.91 8.29 -1.47
C PRO A 365 5.27 8.42 0.02
N VAL A 366 6.33 7.73 0.47
CA VAL A 366 6.77 7.81 1.88
C VAL A 366 7.33 9.18 2.24
N LEU A 367 8.07 9.83 1.34
CA LEU A 367 8.57 11.20 1.55
C LEU A 367 7.42 12.20 1.67
N SER A 368 6.43 12.13 0.79
CA SER A 368 5.24 12.97 0.85
C SER A 368 4.48 12.76 2.17
N LEU A 369 4.25 11.50 2.56
CA LEU A 369 3.59 11.17 3.82
C LEU A 369 4.33 11.76 5.03
N LEU A 370 5.64 11.52 5.15
CA LEU A 370 6.44 12.06 6.26
C LEU A 370 6.50 13.59 6.27
N THR A 371 6.48 14.22 5.09
CA THR A 371 6.43 15.68 4.93
C THR A 371 5.11 16.24 5.46
N GLU A 372 3.97 15.70 5.03
CA GLU A 372 2.65 16.18 5.49
C GLU A 372 2.44 15.91 6.99
N CYS A 373 2.84 14.73 7.48
CA CYS A 373 2.82 14.44 8.91
C CYS A 373 3.68 15.43 9.72
N SER A 374 4.85 15.82 9.20
CA SER A 374 5.73 16.81 9.85
C SER A 374 5.17 18.23 9.81
N ARG A 375 4.43 18.58 8.76
CA ARG A 375 3.75 19.87 8.67
C ARG A 375 2.63 19.97 9.70
N ALA A 376 1.82 18.91 9.83
CA ALA A 376 0.67 18.89 10.72
C ALA A 376 1.00 18.63 12.20
N HIS A 377 1.97 17.77 12.51
CA HIS A 377 2.23 17.31 13.88
C HIS A 377 3.61 17.75 14.38
N ARG A 378 3.63 18.60 15.42
CA ARG A 378 4.87 19.10 16.04
C ARG A 378 5.76 17.98 16.57
N ASN A 379 5.19 16.98 17.23
CA ASN A 379 5.97 15.88 17.82
C ASN A 379 6.63 15.02 16.73
N ILE A 380 5.90 14.70 15.65
CA ILE A 380 6.45 13.97 14.48
C ILE A 380 7.61 14.76 13.87
N ARG A 381 7.41 16.06 13.62
CA ARG A 381 8.46 16.91 13.02
C ARG A 381 9.70 16.98 13.88
N LYS A 382 9.54 17.17 15.20
CA LYS A 382 10.68 17.24 16.13
C LYS A 382 11.43 15.90 16.18
N PHE A 383 10.70 14.79 16.32
CA PHE A 383 11.27 13.45 16.27
C PHE A 383 12.06 13.21 14.97
N LEU A 384 11.44 13.46 13.80
CA LEU A 384 12.10 13.29 12.51
C LEU A 384 13.27 14.25 12.31
N LYS A 385 13.18 15.49 12.82
CA LYS A 385 14.30 16.44 12.78
C LYS A 385 15.49 15.90 13.59
N ASP A 386 15.26 15.35 14.77
CA ASP A 386 16.34 14.83 15.61
C ASP A 386 17.01 13.59 15.00
N GLN A 387 16.24 12.75 14.29
CA GLN A 387 16.76 11.57 13.57
C GLN A 387 17.45 11.91 12.24
N VAL A 388 16.90 12.85 11.45
CA VAL A 388 17.38 13.17 10.10
C VAL A 388 18.40 14.31 10.09
N LEU A 389 18.19 15.35 10.91
CA LEU A 389 18.97 16.59 10.98
C LEU A 389 19.49 16.85 12.40
N PRO A 390 20.26 15.92 13.00
CA PRO A 390 20.82 16.12 14.34
C PRO A 390 21.71 17.38 14.37
N PRO A 391 21.93 18.00 15.56
CA PRO A 391 22.77 19.18 15.71
C PRO A 391 24.12 19.02 14.99
N LEU A 392 24.46 20.01 14.16
CA LEU A 392 25.53 19.90 13.18
C LEU A 392 26.92 19.92 13.84
N ARG A 393 27.57 18.78 13.97
CA ARG A 393 28.96 18.71 14.48
C ARG A 393 30.00 18.72 13.36
N ASP A 394 29.73 17.99 12.27
CA ASP A 394 30.59 17.98 11.09
C ASP A 394 30.23 19.12 10.13
N VAL A 395 31.07 20.15 10.13
CA VAL A 395 30.99 21.35 9.27
C VAL A 395 32.07 21.35 8.18
N THR A 396 32.91 20.31 8.14
CA THR A 396 34.08 20.25 7.25
C THR A 396 33.75 19.57 5.93
N ASN A 397 32.95 18.50 5.97
CA ASN A 397 32.55 17.78 4.78
C ASN A 397 31.36 18.47 4.10
N ARG A 398 31.28 18.31 2.77
CA ARG A 398 30.11 18.80 2.02
C ARG A 398 28.84 18.07 2.46
N PRO A 399 27.68 18.74 2.57
CA PRO A 399 26.43 18.13 3.03
C PRO A 399 25.99 16.87 2.26
N GLU A 400 26.30 16.77 0.98
CA GLU A 400 25.99 15.61 0.13
C GLU A 400 26.94 14.41 0.31
N VAL A 401 28.05 14.57 1.04
CA VAL A 401 29.07 13.52 1.25
C VAL A 401 28.85 12.84 2.60
N GLY A 402 28.67 11.52 2.58
CA GLY A 402 28.50 10.68 3.77
C GLY A 402 27.39 9.63 3.60
N SER A 403 27.18 8.82 4.64
CA SER A 403 26.22 7.72 4.66
C SER A 403 24.98 7.98 5.52
N THR A 404 24.88 9.13 6.19
CA THR A 404 23.71 9.45 7.02
C THR A 404 22.46 9.72 6.16
N VAL A 405 21.27 9.62 6.76
CA VAL A 405 20.00 9.97 6.12
C VAL A 405 20.02 11.39 5.55
N ARG A 406 20.59 12.36 6.28
CA ARG A 406 20.83 13.72 5.79
C ARG A 406 21.59 13.72 4.48
N ASN A 407 22.76 13.06 4.43
CA ASN A 407 23.60 13.08 3.24
C ASN A 407 22.89 12.44 2.05
N LYS A 408 22.19 11.32 2.28
CA LYS A 408 21.37 10.62 1.30
C LYS A 408 20.28 11.55 0.71
N LEU A 409 19.52 12.25 1.56
CA LEU A 409 18.48 13.18 1.12
C LEU A 409 19.03 14.42 0.41
N VAL A 410 20.15 14.98 0.87
CA VAL A 410 20.79 16.12 0.21
C VAL A 410 21.23 15.76 -1.21
N ARG A 411 21.77 14.55 -1.44
CA ARG A 411 22.08 14.06 -2.80
C ARG A 411 20.85 14.01 -3.72
N LEU A 412 19.68 13.72 -3.17
CA LEU A 412 18.43 13.69 -3.94
C LEU A 412 17.94 15.08 -4.34
N MET A 413 18.32 16.15 -3.63
CA MET A 413 17.94 17.53 -4.00
C MET A 413 18.49 17.97 -5.37
N THR A 414 19.52 17.28 -5.86
CA THR A 414 20.12 17.50 -7.19
C THR A 414 19.84 16.35 -8.16
N HIS A 415 18.87 15.48 -7.85
CA HIS A 415 18.50 14.37 -8.72
C HIS A 415 17.90 14.85 -10.05
N VAL A 416 18.07 14.05 -11.11
CA VAL A 416 17.61 14.39 -12.47
C VAL A 416 16.09 14.43 -12.60
N ASP A 417 15.39 13.61 -11.81
CA ASP A 417 13.93 13.61 -11.73
C ASP A 417 13.43 14.79 -10.89
N LEU A 418 12.61 15.64 -11.52
CA LEU A 418 12.07 16.86 -10.91
C LEU A 418 11.18 16.59 -9.69
N GLY A 419 10.41 15.50 -9.71
CA GLY A 419 9.52 15.14 -8.61
C GLY A 419 10.31 14.69 -7.39
N VAL A 420 11.31 13.82 -7.61
CA VAL A 420 12.20 13.31 -6.54
C VAL A 420 12.98 14.45 -5.89
N LYS A 421 13.58 15.33 -6.69
CA LYS A 421 14.36 16.44 -6.14
C LYS A 421 13.50 17.43 -5.35
N GLN A 422 12.29 17.71 -5.84
CA GLN A 422 11.37 18.64 -5.19
C GLN A 422 10.90 18.08 -3.84
N ILE A 423 10.48 16.82 -3.78
CA ILE A 423 9.96 16.24 -2.54
C ILE A 423 11.06 16.02 -1.48
N ALA A 424 12.28 15.67 -1.89
CA ALA A 424 13.41 15.55 -0.96
C ALA A 424 13.76 16.92 -0.35
N ALA A 425 13.80 17.97 -1.17
CA ALA A 425 14.05 19.33 -0.72
C ALA A 425 12.90 19.86 0.16
N GLU A 426 11.65 19.55 -0.20
CA GLU A 426 10.46 19.88 0.57
C GLU A 426 10.52 19.31 1.99
N PHE A 427 10.80 18.02 2.10
CA PHE A 427 10.87 17.32 3.38
C PHE A 427 11.88 17.98 4.32
N LEU A 428 13.10 18.22 3.84
CA LEU A 428 14.15 18.89 4.62
C LEU A 428 13.76 20.33 5.00
N PHE A 429 13.04 21.04 4.13
CA PHE A 429 12.57 22.40 4.40
C PHE A 429 11.51 22.42 5.50
N VAL A 430 10.57 21.48 5.49
CA VAL A 430 9.55 21.31 6.55
C VAL A 430 10.20 20.96 7.89
N LEU A 431 11.17 20.04 7.92
CA LEU A 431 11.94 19.74 9.15
C LEU A 431 12.67 20.98 9.70
N CYS A 432 13.08 21.89 8.81
CA CYS A 432 13.67 23.19 9.14
C CYS A 432 12.64 24.29 9.46
N LYS A 433 11.37 23.94 9.73
CA LYS A 433 10.26 24.90 9.97
C LYS A 433 10.10 25.91 8.84
N GLU A 434 10.45 25.49 7.62
CA GLU A 434 10.45 26.31 6.41
C GLU A 434 11.30 27.59 6.53
N ARG A 435 12.37 27.57 7.35
CA ARG A 435 13.32 28.68 7.46
C ARG A 435 14.49 28.48 6.52
N VAL A 436 14.76 29.46 5.67
CA VAL A 436 15.86 29.39 4.69
C VAL A 436 17.21 29.21 5.39
N ASP A 437 17.50 30.01 6.42
CA ASP A 437 18.79 29.92 7.14
C ASP A 437 19.03 28.54 7.76
N SER A 438 17.97 27.93 8.32
CA SER A 438 18.06 26.59 8.90
C SER A 438 18.26 25.54 7.83
N LEU A 439 17.60 25.65 6.68
CA LEU A 439 17.82 24.74 5.56
C LEU A 439 19.27 24.82 5.07
N LEU A 440 19.75 26.04 4.82
CA LEU A 440 21.10 26.29 4.31
C LEU A 440 22.18 25.74 5.24
N LYS A 441 21.97 25.80 6.57
CA LYS A 441 22.86 25.17 7.57
C LYS A 441 23.09 23.69 7.30
N TYR A 442 22.05 22.94 6.93
CA TYR A 442 22.13 21.49 6.78
C TYR A 442 22.38 21.01 5.36
N THR A 443 21.98 21.77 4.34
CA THR A 443 22.04 21.33 2.94
C THR A 443 23.09 22.05 2.12
N GLY A 444 23.54 23.22 2.55
CA GLY A 444 24.34 24.14 1.73
C GLY A 444 23.51 24.82 0.63
N TYR A 445 23.98 26.00 0.21
CA TYR A 445 23.27 26.83 -0.77
C TYR A 445 23.15 26.20 -2.16
N GLY A 446 24.20 25.53 -2.64
CA GLY A 446 24.21 24.89 -3.96
C GLY A 446 23.08 23.87 -4.14
N ASN A 447 22.86 23.02 -3.13
CA ASN A 447 21.81 22.00 -3.14
C ASN A 447 20.41 22.61 -2.95
N ALA A 448 20.29 23.66 -2.12
CA ALA A 448 19.00 24.30 -1.82
C ALA A 448 18.53 25.30 -2.89
N ALA A 449 19.42 25.83 -3.72
CA ALA A 449 19.12 26.91 -4.67
C ALA A 449 17.93 26.58 -5.59
N GLY A 450 17.79 25.33 -6.03
CA GLY A 450 16.67 24.89 -6.86
C GLY A 450 15.30 25.06 -6.18
N LEU A 451 15.19 24.66 -4.91
CA LEU A 451 13.98 24.82 -4.12
C LEU A 451 13.69 26.31 -3.83
N LEU A 452 14.73 27.05 -3.42
CA LEU A 452 14.61 28.46 -3.07
C LEU A 452 14.19 29.31 -4.28
N ALA A 453 14.72 29.03 -5.46
CA ALA A 453 14.31 29.68 -6.70
C ALA A 453 12.84 29.39 -7.02
N ALA A 454 12.40 28.13 -6.91
CA ALA A 454 11.02 27.74 -7.18
C ALA A 454 10.00 28.40 -6.22
N ARG A 455 10.44 28.74 -5.00
CA ARG A 455 9.61 29.44 -3.99
C ARG A 455 9.81 30.95 -3.92
N GLY A 456 10.71 31.54 -4.72
CA GLY A 456 11.03 32.96 -4.61
C GLY A 456 11.74 33.36 -3.31
N LEU A 457 12.40 32.41 -2.64
CA LEU A 457 13.06 32.58 -1.34
C LEU A 457 14.59 32.72 -1.44
N LEU A 458 15.13 33.06 -2.62
CA LEU A 458 16.58 33.23 -2.82
C LEU A 458 17.18 34.34 -1.95
N ALA A 459 16.39 35.37 -1.62
CA ALA A 459 16.81 36.45 -0.73
C ALA A 459 16.75 36.09 0.77
N GLY A 460 16.41 34.83 1.09
CA GLY A 460 16.14 34.40 2.46
C GLY A 460 14.66 34.53 2.86
N GLY A 461 14.37 34.29 4.13
CA GLY A 461 13.02 34.37 4.69
C GLY A 461 12.48 33.04 5.19
N ARG A 462 11.17 32.90 5.16
CA ARG A 462 10.42 31.76 5.67
C ARG A 462 9.29 31.41 4.70
N GLY A 463 8.92 30.13 4.63
CA GLY A 463 7.73 29.68 3.91
C GLY A 463 6.42 30.14 4.58
N ASP A 464 5.30 29.83 3.93
CA ASP A 464 3.98 30.36 4.29
C ASP A 464 3.38 29.74 5.56
N ASN A 465 3.90 28.58 6.01
CA ASN A 465 3.31 27.86 7.15
C ASN A 465 3.77 28.40 8.51
N TRP A 466 2.83 28.42 9.47
CA TRP A 466 3.09 28.85 10.83
C TRP A 466 3.69 27.72 11.69
N TYR A 467 4.84 27.98 12.34
CA TYR A 467 5.46 27.06 13.30
C TYR A 467 5.83 27.78 14.59
N SER A 468 5.74 27.07 15.74
CA SER A 468 6.15 27.57 17.05
C SER A 468 7.63 28.01 17.06
N GLU A 469 7.93 29.09 17.77
CA GLU A 469 9.31 29.48 18.09
C GLU A 469 9.92 28.42 19.04
N ASP A 470 11.18 28.03 18.82
CA ASP A 470 11.94 27.17 19.74
C ASP A 470 13.43 27.55 19.66
N GLU A 471 14.19 27.04 20.63
CA GLU A 471 15.60 27.29 20.96
C GLU A 471 16.59 27.16 19.79
N ASP A 472 17.69 27.92 19.92
CA ASP A 472 18.82 27.87 19.01
C ASP A 472 19.48 26.48 19.04
N THR A 473 19.69 25.91 17.86
CA THR A 473 20.29 24.57 17.67
C THR A 473 21.69 24.68 17.08
N ASP A 474 22.28 25.88 17.11
CA ASP A 474 23.64 26.12 16.64
C ASP A 474 24.64 25.53 17.64
N THR A 475 25.39 24.55 17.15
CA THR A 475 26.53 23.95 17.83
C THR A 475 27.72 24.90 17.82
N GLU A 476 28.66 24.72 18.75
CA GLU A 476 29.87 25.55 18.81
C GLU A 476 30.73 25.39 17.55
N GLU A 477 30.80 24.17 16.99
CA GLU A 477 31.46 23.88 15.71
C GLU A 477 30.88 24.71 14.56
N TYR A 478 29.55 24.85 14.51
CA TYR A 478 28.88 25.64 13.49
C TYR A 478 29.03 27.15 13.70
N LYS A 479 28.99 27.63 14.95
CA LYS A 479 29.26 29.04 15.27
C LYS A 479 30.68 29.45 14.86
N ASN A 480 31.65 28.54 15.03
CA ASN A 480 33.04 28.77 14.63
C ASN A 480 33.25 28.72 13.11
N ALA A 481 32.47 27.92 12.39
CA ALA A 481 32.57 27.79 10.93
C ALA A 481 31.78 28.84 10.15
N LYS A 482 30.79 29.51 10.77
CA LYS A 482 30.06 30.62 10.15
C LYS A 482 31.04 31.74 9.78
N PRO A 483 31.08 32.21 8.52
CA PRO A 483 31.83 33.42 8.20
C PRO A 483 31.25 34.56 9.04
N LYS A 484 32.10 35.23 9.83
CA LYS A 484 31.70 36.46 10.52
C LYS A 484 31.16 37.40 9.46
N ARG A 485 29.85 37.68 9.47
CA ARG A 485 29.28 38.71 8.59
C ARG A 485 30.08 39.98 8.85
N ALA A 486 30.82 40.45 7.86
CA ALA A 486 31.33 41.81 7.91
C ALA A 486 30.09 42.71 7.98
N ASP A 487 29.94 43.43 9.09
CA ASP A 487 28.91 44.43 9.23
C ASP A 487 29.11 45.46 8.11
N VAL A 488 28.17 45.47 7.15
CA VAL A 488 28.09 46.49 6.10
C VAL A 488 27.53 47.77 6.72
N LYS A 489 28.25 48.33 7.70
CA LYS A 489 27.97 49.64 8.30
C LYS A 489 29.13 50.63 8.21
N ASP A 490 30.34 50.19 7.84
CA ASP A 490 31.52 51.07 7.84
C ASP A 490 32.01 51.54 6.45
N LEU A 491 31.16 51.49 5.41
CA LEU A 491 31.54 51.97 4.06
C LEU A 491 30.96 53.35 3.68
N HIS A 492 30.49 54.15 4.65
CA HIS A 492 30.00 55.53 4.40
C HIS A 492 30.73 56.62 5.19
N GLN A 493 31.92 56.35 5.71
CA GLN A 493 32.82 57.38 6.24
C GLN A 493 34.21 57.22 5.66
N ASP A 494 34.38 57.58 4.39
CA ASP A 494 35.61 58.20 3.88
C ASP A 494 35.33 58.71 2.46
N GLY A 495 34.98 59.98 2.40
CA GLY A 495 34.60 60.71 1.20
C GLY A 495 34.34 62.17 1.56
N GLY A 496 35.33 62.80 2.17
CA GLY A 496 35.43 64.25 2.39
C GLY A 496 36.65 64.79 1.66
#